data_AF-A0A495QGZ5-F1
#
_entry.id   AF-A0A495QGZ5-F1
#
_cell.length_a   1.000
_cell.length_b   1.000
_cell.length_c   1.000
_cell.angle_alpha   90.00
_cell.angle_beta   90.00
_cell.angle_gamma   90.00
#
_symmetry.space_group_name_H-M   'P 1'
#
loop_
_entity.id
_entity.type
_entity.pdbx_description
1 polymer ?
#
loop_
_entity_poly.entity_id
_entity_poly.type
_entity_poly.pdbx_seq_one_letter_code
_entity_poly.pdbx_strand_id
1 'polypeptide(L)' 'MNPDELAVDTWLQIAVIRVYGPWLRKSGLVPGDEHARASGRVGHARLMLAMRNVQDPLPSVPVDDREAFQ' A
#
# COMPACT_ATOMS: atom_id res chain seq x y z
N MET A 1 14.91 -2.14 19.04
CA MET A 1 14.99 -2.17 17.57
C MET A 1 16.26 -1.47 17.17
N ASN A 2 17.14 -2.14 16.45
CA ASN A 2 18.35 -1.52 15.92
C ASN A 2 18.01 -0.73 14.62
N PRO A 3 18.90 0.15 14.13
CA PRO A 3 18.64 0.93 12.92
C PRO A 3 18.36 0.08 11.68
N ASP A 4 19.02 -1.06 11.54
CA ASP A 4 18.85 -1.95 10.38
C ASP A 4 17.48 -2.65 10.40
N GLU A 5 17.03 -3.12 11.55
CA GLU A 5 15.69 -3.67 11.77
C GLU A 5 14.62 -2.63 11.43
N LEU A 6 14.83 -1.38 11.84
CA LEU A 6 13.90 -0.28 11.54
C LEU A 6 13.85 0.02 10.03
N ALA A 7 15.01 0.02 9.37
CA ALA A 7 15.11 0.20 7.93
C ALA A 7 14.39 -0.94 7.19
N VAL A 8 14.68 -2.19 7.53
CA VAL A 8 14.05 -3.38 6.91
C VAL A 8 12.54 -3.35 7.11
N ASP A 9 12.05 -3.04 8.31
CA ASP A 9 10.62 -2.96 8.54
C ASP A 9 9.99 -1.81 7.72
N THR A 10 10.66 -0.66 7.62
CA THR A 10 10.18 0.46 6.78
C THR A 10 10.07 0.06 5.31
N TRP A 11 11.05 -0.66 4.77
CA TRP A 11 10.99 -1.19 3.42
C TRP A 11 9.85 -2.21 3.23
N LEU A 12 9.60 -3.05 4.24
CA LEU A 12 8.48 -3.99 4.23
C LEU A 12 7.13 -3.26 4.17
N GLN A 13 6.93 -2.21 4.97
CA GLN A 13 5.69 -1.44 4.93
C GLN A 13 5.50 -0.74 3.57
N ILE A 14 6.56 -0.20 2.98
CA ILE A 14 6.52 0.37 1.63
C ILE A 14 6.14 -0.70 0.59
N ALA A 15 6.70 -1.90 0.68
CA ALA A 15 6.39 -3.01 -0.22
C ALA A 15 4.93 -3.43 -0.11
N VAL A 16 4.38 -3.51 1.11
CA VAL A 16 2.95 -3.81 1.34
C VAL A 16 2.05 -2.82 0.59
N ILE A 17 2.34 -1.52 0.68
CA ILE A 17 1.54 -0.49 0.00
C ILE A 17 1.66 -0.62 -1.52
N ARG A 18 2.87 -0.87 -2.04
CA ARG A 18 3.08 -1.03 -3.49
C ARG A 18 2.40 -2.26 -4.07
N VAL A 19 2.37 -3.38 -3.33
CA VAL A 19 1.76 -4.64 -3.80
C VAL A 19 0.24 -4.61 -3.67
N TYR A 20 -0.28 -4.21 -2.51
CA TYR A 20 -1.72 -4.31 -2.22
C TYR A 20 -2.49 -3.01 -2.51
N GLY A 21 -1.83 -1.86 -2.57
CA GLY A 21 -2.47 -0.57 -2.91
C GLY A 21 -3.23 -0.59 -4.24
N PRO A 22 -2.68 -1.17 -5.34
CA PRO A 22 -3.41 -1.30 -6.61
C PRO A 22 -4.70 -2.09 -6.50
N TRP A 23 -4.78 -3.10 -5.63
CA TRP A 23 -5.96 -3.95 -5.46
C TRP A 23 -7.15 -3.19 -4.86
N LEU A 24 -6.88 -2.06 -4.20
CA LEU A 24 -7.90 -1.22 -3.56
C LEU A 24 -8.46 -0.14 -4.49
N ARG A 25 -7.89 0.05 -5.69
CA ARG A 25 -8.30 1.10 -6.62
C ARG A 25 -9.51 0.75 -7.46
N LYS A 26 -9.67 -0.53 -7.81
CA LYS A 26 -10.75 -1.02 -8.67
C LYS A 26 -11.49 -2.15 -7.98
N SER A 27 -12.75 -1.89 -7.63
CA SER A 27 -13.64 -2.92 -7.11
C SER A 27 -13.76 -4.06 -8.13
N GLY A 28 -13.70 -5.31 -7.67
CA GLY A 28 -13.81 -6.50 -8.52
C GLY A 28 -12.50 -7.00 -9.15
N LEU A 29 -11.35 -6.35 -8.92
CA LEU A 29 -10.05 -6.87 -9.37
C LEU A 29 -9.64 -8.14 -8.60
N VAL A 30 -10.04 -8.22 -7.33
CA VAL A 30 -9.78 -9.34 -6.43
C VAL A 30 -11.07 -9.72 -5.67
N PRO A 31 -11.21 -10.97 -5.22
CA PRO A 31 -12.29 -11.40 -4.34
C PRO A 31 -12.49 -10.46 -3.13
N GLY A 32 -13.73 -10.31 -2.67
CA GLY A 32 -14.07 -9.34 -1.61
C GLY A 32 -13.35 -9.58 -0.28
N ASP A 33 -13.09 -10.84 0.06
CA ASP A 33 -12.32 -11.22 1.24
C ASP A 33 -10.83 -10.87 1.09
N GLU A 34 -10.26 -11.05 -0.12
CA GLU A 34 -8.92 -10.58 -0.45
C GLU A 34 -8.82 -9.05 -0.44
N HIS A 35 -9.84 -8.36 -0.93
CA HIS A 35 -9.93 -6.90 -0.89
C HIS A 35 -9.94 -6.38 0.55
N ALA A 36 -10.72 -7.00 1.43
CA ALA A 36 -10.75 -6.64 2.85
C ALA A 36 -9.39 -6.88 3.54
N ARG A 37 -8.73 -8.01 3.26
CA ARG A 37 -7.37 -8.29 3.76
C ARG A 37 -6.35 -7.29 3.25
N ALA A 38 -6.39 -6.95 1.96
CA ALA A 38 -5.52 -5.94 1.35
C ALA A 38 -5.72 -4.57 2.00
N SER A 39 -6.97 -4.18 2.28
CA SER A 39 -7.29 -2.92 2.96
C SER A 39 -6.67 -2.86 4.36
N GLY A 40 -6.81 -3.93 5.15
CA GLY A 40 -6.19 -4.02 6.47
C GLY A 40 -4.66 -3.93 6.43
N ARG A 41 -4.01 -4.63 5.48
CA ARG A 41 -2.55 -4.59 5.30
C ARG A 41 -2.06 -3.19 4.93
N VAL A 42 -2.72 -2.54 3.97
CA VAL A 42 -2.36 -1.17 3.53
C VAL A 42 -2.60 -0.16 4.66
N GLY A 43 -3.71 -0.28 5.40
CA GLY A 43 -4.00 0.58 6.55
C GLY A 43 -2.94 0.45 7.65
N HIS A 44 -2.56 -0.77 7.99
CA HIS A 44 -1.48 -1.04 8.95
C HIS A 44 -0.15 -0.45 8.49
N ALA A 45 0.25 -0.70 7.24
CA ALA A 45 1.51 -0.18 6.71
C ALA A 45 1.57 1.35 6.73
N ARG A 46 0.49 2.03 6.34
CA ARG A 46 0.40 3.50 6.41
C ARG A 46 0.53 4.03 7.83
N LEU A 47 -0.11 3.39 8.80
CA LEU A 47 0.01 3.76 10.20
C LEU A 47 1.47 3.63 10.68
N MET A 48 2.13 2.51 10.37
CA MET A 48 3.52 2.27 10.75
C MET A 48 4.48 3.29 10.13
N LEU A 49 4.27 3.68 8.87
CA LEU A 49 5.06 4.71 8.20
C LEU A 49 4.81 6.10 8.78
N ALA A 50 3.54 6.44 9.09
CA ALA A 50 3.18 7.71 9.71
C ALA A 50 3.81 7.88 11.09
N MET A 51 3.82 6.82 11.92
CA MET A 51 4.51 6.81 13.21
C MET A 51 6.02 7.08 13.10
N ARG A 52 6.60 6.84 11.93
CA ARG A 52 8.03 7.07 11.62
C ARG A 52 8.27 8.36 10.84
N ASN A 53 7.25 9.18 10.63
CA ASN A 53 7.28 10.38 9.80
C ASN A 53 7.78 10.10 8.36
N VAL A 54 7.48 8.91 7.83
CA VAL A 54 7.76 8.53 6.45
C VAL A 54 6.52 8.84 5.60
N GLN A 55 6.73 9.54 4.48
CA GLN A 55 5.64 9.86 3.55
C GLN A 55 5.02 8.59 2.94
N ASP A 56 3.71 8.63 2.66
CA ASP A 56 3.01 7.54 1.97
C ASP A 56 3.68 7.32 0.60
N PRO A 57 4.19 6.10 0.30
CA PRO A 57 4.87 5.86 -0.95
C PRO A 57 3.95 6.09 -2.14
N LEU A 58 4.45 6.86 -3.11
CA LEU A 58 3.74 7.07 -4.37
C LEU A 58 3.47 5.73 -5.07
N PRO A 59 2.35 5.65 -5.83
CA PRO A 59 2.08 4.54 -6.74
C PRO A 59 3.31 4.17 -7.57
N SER A 60 3.71 2.89 -7.57
CA SER A 60 4.74 2.40 -8.49
C SER A 60 4.21 2.10 -9.90
N VAL A 61 2.89 1.97 -10.05
CA VAL A 61 2.22 1.76 -11.33
C VAL A 61 1.59 3.09 -11.77
N PRO A 62 1.83 3.57 -13.01
CA PRO A 62 1.14 4.71 -13.57
C PRO A 62 -0.37 4.53 -13.40
N VAL A 63 -1.04 5.56 -12.91
CA VAL A 63 -2.50 5.61 -12.97
C VAL A 63 -2.81 5.84 -14.45
N ASP A 64 -3.32 4.84 -15.15
CA ASP A 64 -3.83 5.07 -16.50
C ASP A 64 -5.17 5.80 -16.34
N ASP A 65 -5.11 7.13 -16.31
CA ASP A 65 -6.27 8.04 -16.14
C ASP A 65 -7.23 8.00 -17.35
N ARG A 66 -7.00 7.12 -18.33
CA ARG A 66 -7.78 7.02 -19.57
C ARG A 66 -9.15 6.37 -19.41
N GLU A 67 -9.45 5.69 -18.32
CA GLU A 67 -10.79 5.10 -18.07
C GLU A 67 -11.77 6.04 -17.34
N ALA A 68 -11.37 7.25 -16.95
CA ALA A 68 -12.23 8.18 -16.18
C ALA A 68 -13.20 9.03 -17.04
N PHE A 69 -13.20 8.86 -18.38
CA PHE A 69 -13.98 9.68 -19.32
C PHE A 69 -14.77 8.87 -20.38
N GLN A 70 -15.24 7.66 -20.05
CA GLN A 70 -16.25 6.96 -20.86
C GLN A 70 -17.58 6.85 -20.14
#